data_AF-A0A939JX77-F1
#
_entry.id   AF-A0A939JX77-F1
#
_cell.length_a   1.000
_cell.length_b   1.000
_cell.length_c   1.000
_cell.angle_alpha   90.00
_cell.angle_beta   90.00
_cell.angle_gamma   90.00
#
_symmetry.space_group_name_H-M   'P 1'
#
loop_
_entity.id
_entity.type
_entity.pdbx_description
1 polymer ?
#
loop_
_entity_poly.entity_id
_entity_poly.type
_entity_poly.pdbx_seq_one_letter_code
_entity_poly.pdbx_strand_id
1 'polypeptide(L)'
;MIATALTFAFGFLAAMLIALVIAPLFWSRSRRLALKEYRAAIPASARELRASLDHVRAAAALSARRREVAAEAQMEKAALARAEAGRLAGENADLQVRNVRLADALARAEAQLADASERLARHDSEIDEIEREMRGLGHDLDLRSEELGALAQRFRELGEIAEERKQMIVEREARIETLSDALRQVERDRHAIAQVLERLRGEVGAFEASLSKEKTSVKRLEEKALQLTSQLFERDDEIARLLARGGESGVQDERTLQIRPAMRTVFGRESRSGTGPDGGEAGESDETVPGHPATAQNRSAAAPSLAAALGLSEKPDFAEDLSDEELRQTVGNLAAQVIALTAERDGPGSPLSAILSAETTADGPPKADQATPSLADRVRMLREEFASRDHAAE
;
A
#
# COMPACT_ATOMS: atom_id res chain seq x y z
N MET A 1 -85.30 112.56 -103.94
CA MET A 1 -85.02 111.37 -103.12
C MET A 1 -85.40 110.06 -103.81
N ILE A 2 -86.47 109.99 -104.62
CA ILE A 2 -86.82 108.75 -105.37
C ILE A 2 -85.85 108.46 -106.53
N ALA A 3 -85.42 109.48 -107.29
CA ALA A 3 -84.51 109.30 -108.42
C ALA A 3 -83.15 108.65 -108.03
N THR A 4 -82.56 109.07 -106.91
CA THR A 4 -81.30 108.50 -106.38
C THR A 4 -81.47 107.06 -105.88
N ALA A 5 -82.63 106.73 -105.29
CA ALA A 5 -82.96 105.36 -104.89
C ALA A 5 -83.15 104.44 -106.11
N LEU A 6 -83.73 104.96 -107.20
CA LEU A 6 -83.98 104.21 -108.44
C LEU A 6 -82.67 103.93 -109.20
N THR A 7 -81.76 104.91 -109.28
CA THR A 7 -80.42 104.69 -109.85
C THR A 7 -79.58 103.72 -109.02
N PHE A 8 -79.71 103.75 -107.68
CA PHE A 8 -79.05 102.80 -106.79
C PHE A 8 -79.62 101.38 -106.97
N ALA A 9 -80.95 101.24 -107.01
CA ALA A 9 -81.61 99.95 -107.26
C ALA A 9 -81.25 99.40 -108.65
N PHE A 10 -81.21 100.23 -109.68
CA PHE A 10 -80.82 99.83 -111.03
C PHE A 10 -79.33 99.46 -111.12
N GLY A 11 -78.46 100.24 -110.46
CA GLY A 11 -77.03 99.92 -110.35
C GLY A 11 -76.78 98.61 -109.58
N PHE A 12 -77.53 98.36 -108.50
CA PHE A 12 -77.49 97.10 -107.75
C PHE A 12 -77.99 95.94 -108.60
N LEU A 13 -79.11 96.11 -109.32
CA LEU A 13 -79.64 95.10 -110.21
C LEU A 13 -78.67 94.77 -111.35
N ALA A 14 -78.02 95.79 -111.92
CA ALA A 14 -76.99 95.61 -112.95
C ALA A 14 -75.74 94.91 -112.40
N ALA A 15 -75.26 95.27 -111.20
CA ALA A 15 -74.14 94.59 -110.55
C ALA A 15 -74.49 93.13 -110.20
N MET A 16 -75.71 92.87 -109.74
CA MET A 16 -76.21 91.54 -109.44
C MET A 16 -76.34 90.70 -110.72
N LEU A 17 -76.80 91.30 -111.82
CA LEU A 17 -76.85 90.66 -113.13
C LEU A 17 -75.44 90.28 -113.60
N ILE A 18 -74.47 91.19 -113.48
CA ILE A 18 -73.05 90.92 -113.81
C ILE A 18 -72.48 89.81 -112.91
N ALA A 19 -72.76 89.85 -111.61
CA ALA A 19 -72.34 88.79 -110.68
C ALA A 19 -72.97 87.43 -111.03
N LEU A 20 -74.24 87.41 -111.45
CA LEU A 20 -74.93 86.19 -111.87
C LEU A 20 -74.34 85.62 -113.18
N VAL A 21 -73.90 86.49 -114.09
CA VAL A 21 -73.21 86.10 -115.33
C VAL A 21 -71.79 85.56 -115.04
N ILE A 22 -71.09 86.10 -114.04
CA ILE A 22 -69.73 85.68 -113.68
C ILE A 22 -69.72 84.45 -112.75
N ALA A 23 -70.73 84.26 -111.91
CA ALA A 23 -70.86 83.12 -110.99
C ALA A 23 -70.65 81.73 -111.63
N PRO A 24 -71.24 81.38 -112.79
CA PRO A 24 -71.03 80.08 -113.43
C PRO A 24 -69.59 79.88 -113.93
N LEU A 25 -68.87 80.95 -114.26
CA LEU A 25 -67.46 80.86 -114.67
C LEU A 25 -66.58 80.44 -113.48
N PHE A 26 -66.82 81.01 -112.30
CA PHE A 26 -66.04 80.68 -111.10
C PHE A 26 -66.37 79.29 -110.54
N TRP A 27 -67.65 78.88 -110.58
CA TRP A 27 -68.09 77.55 -110.15
C TRP A 27 -67.55 76.44 -111.07
N SER A 28 -67.51 76.69 -112.39
CA SER A 28 -66.99 75.73 -113.36
C SER A 28 -65.49 75.44 -113.17
N ARG A 29 -64.70 76.45 -112.78
CA ARG A 29 -63.26 76.31 -112.56
C ARG A 29 -62.94 75.61 -111.24
N SER A 30 -63.63 75.98 -110.16
CA SER A 30 -63.47 75.34 -108.85
C SER A 30 -63.90 73.87 -108.87
N ARG A 31 -65.02 73.55 -109.54
CA ARG A 31 -65.46 72.17 -109.75
C ARG A 31 -64.43 71.36 -110.53
N ARG A 32 -63.78 71.93 -111.56
CA ARG A 32 -62.73 71.23 -112.32
C ARG A 32 -61.49 70.94 -111.48
N LEU A 33 -61.04 71.89 -110.66
CA LEU A 33 -59.91 71.66 -109.75
C LEU A 33 -60.25 70.59 -108.70
N ALA A 34 -61.41 70.71 -108.04
CA ALA A 34 -61.87 69.73 -107.05
C ALA A 34 -62.06 68.33 -107.68
N LEU A 35 -62.62 68.23 -108.89
CA LEU A 35 -62.72 66.95 -109.60
C LEU A 35 -61.35 66.41 -110.04
N LYS A 36 -60.39 67.29 -110.37
CA LYS A 36 -59.04 66.86 -110.76
C LYS A 36 -58.27 66.33 -109.56
N GLU A 37 -58.39 66.96 -108.39
CA GLU A 37 -57.81 66.49 -107.13
C GLU A 37 -58.49 65.21 -106.65
N TYR A 38 -59.82 65.14 -106.70
CA TYR A 38 -60.57 63.94 -106.32
C TYR A 38 -60.28 62.74 -107.26
N ARG A 39 -60.15 62.98 -108.57
CA ARG A 39 -59.72 61.95 -109.54
C ARG A 39 -58.25 61.58 -109.43
N ALA A 40 -57.40 62.45 -108.88
CA ALA A 40 -56.01 62.13 -108.57
C ALA A 40 -55.89 61.32 -107.27
N ALA A 41 -56.83 61.49 -106.34
CA ALA A 41 -56.89 60.76 -105.08
C ALA A 41 -57.57 59.38 -105.20
N ILE A 42 -58.48 59.20 -106.16
CA ILE A 42 -59.11 57.90 -106.44
C ILE A 42 -58.23 57.10 -107.40
N PRO A 43 -57.95 55.81 -107.12
CA PRO A 43 -57.23 54.96 -108.07
C PRO A 43 -58.00 54.89 -109.39
N ALA A 44 -57.43 55.45 -110.44
CA ALA A 44 -58.11 55.66 -111.73
C ALA A 44 -58.12 54.40 -112.61
N SER A 45 -57.44 53.32 -112.18
CA SER A 45 -57.35 52.05 -112.90
C SER A 45 -57.58 50.82 -112.00
N ALA A 46 -58.22 49.78 -112.54
CA ALA A 46 -58.43 48.51 -111.85
C ALA A 46 -57.12 47.83 -111.41
N ARG A 47 -55.99 48.16 -112.06
CA ARG A 47 -54.65 47.66 -111.72
C ARG A 47 -54.10 48.32 -110.46
N GLU A 48 -54.28 49.62 -110.27
CA GLU A 48 -53.89 50.33 -109.05
C GLU A 48 -54.73 49.87 -107.84
N LEU A 49 -56.04 49.63 -108.03
CA LEU A 49 -56.88 49.11 -106.96
C LEU A 49 -56.41 47.72 -106.51
N ARG A 50 -56.07 46.83 -107.45
CA ARG A 50 -55.47 45.51 -107.14
C ARG A 50 -54.12 45.64 -106.43
N ALA A 51 -53.25 46.54 -106.89
CA ALA A 51 -51.96 46.77 -106.22
C ALA A 51 -52.12 47.30 -104.79
N SER A 52 -53.08 48.19 -104.53
CA SER A 52 -53.36 48.69 -103.17
C SER A 52 -53.95 47.59 -102.27
N LEU A 53 -54.83 46.74 -102.81
CA LEU A 53 -55.36 45.58 -102.11
C LEU A 53 -54.26 44.57 -101.77
N ASP A 54 -53.37 44.29 -102.72
CA ASP A 54 -52.24 43.38 -102.52
C ASP A 54 -51.22 43.99 -101.54
N HIS A 55 -51.03 45.31 -101.52
CA HIS A 55 -50.23 46.00 -100.51
C HIS A 55 -50.83 45.89 -99.10
N VAL A 56 -52.14 46.09 -98.94
CA VAL A 56 -52.83 45.90 -97.64
C VAL A 56 -52.76 44.45 -97.20
N ARG A 57 -52.95 43.49 -98.11
CA ARG A 57 -52.76 42.06 -97.82
C ARG A 57 -51.32 41.75 -97.39
N ALA A 58 -50.32 42.30 -98.07
CA ALA A 58 -48.92 42.12 -97.72
C ALA A 58 -48.59 42.76 -96.36
N ALA A 59 -49.08 43.98 -96.09
CA ALA A 59 -48.90 44.65 -94.80
C ALA A 59 -49.59 43.87 -93.65
N ALA A 60 -50.80 43.36 -93.89
CA ALA A 60 -51.51 42.50 -92.96
C ALA A 60 -50.72 41.21 -92.69
N ALA A 61 -50.25 40.52 -93.74
CA ALA A 61 -49.44 39.31 -93.64
C ALA A 61 -48.11 39.55 -92.90
N LEU A 62 -47.40 40.64 -93.19
CA LEU A 62 -46.18 41.02 -92.47
C LEU A 62 -46.45 41.37 -91.01
N SER A 63 -47.55 42.07 -90.71
CA SER A 63 -47.94 42.37 -89.32
C SER A 63 -48.34 41.11 -88.56
N ALA A 64 -49.02 40.16 -89.21
CA ALA A 64 -49.34 38.85 -88.64
C ALA A 64 -48.05 38.08 -88.35
N ARG A 65 -47.13 38.00 -89.32
CA ARG A 65 -45.83 37.34 -89.13
C ARG A 65 -45.00 37.98 -88.03
N ARG A 66 -44.96 39.32 -87.93
CA ARG A 66 -44.28 40.02 -86.83
C ARG A 66 -44.88 39.68 -85.47
N ARG A 67 -46.20 39.56 -85.37
CA ARG A 67 -46.87 39.15 -84.12
C ARG A 67 -46.59 37.68 -83.79
N GLU A 68 -46.60 36.80 -84.78
CA GLU A 68 -46.20 35.39 -84.61
C GLU A 68 -44.78 35.28 -84.08
N VAL A 69 -43.80 35.93 -84.74
CA VAL A 69 -42.40 35.92 -84.31
C VAL A 69 -42.22 36.53 -82.92
N ALA A 70 -42.93 37.61 -82.60
CA ALA A 70 -42.90 38.20 -81.27
C ALA A 70 -43.50 37.25 -80.22
N ALA A 71 -44.61 36.55 -80.54
CA ALA A 71 -45.21 35.56 -79.66
C ALA A 71 -44.28 34.36 -79.45
N GLU A 72 -43.68 33.83 -80.52
CA GLU A 72 -42.68 32.75 -80.46
C GLU A 72 -41.50 33.15 -79.55
N ALA A 73 -40.94 34.36 -79.70
CA ALA A 73 -39.84 34.84 -78.86
C ALA A 73 -40.24 35.00 -77.38
N GLN A 74 -41.48 35.40 -77.08
CA GLN A 74 -41.97 35.46 -75.70
C GLN A 74 -42.21 34.07 -75.11
N MET A 75 -42.71 33.13 -75.92
CA MET A 75 -42.88 31.73 -75.50
C MET A 75 -41.53 31.08 -75.21
N GLU A 76 -40.52 31.33 -76.03
CA GLU A 76 -39.16 30.84 -75.82
C GLU A 76 -38.54 31.39 -74.52
N LYS A 77 -38.65 32.72 -74.29
CA LYS A 77 -38.24 33.34 -73.02
C LYS A 77 -38.97 32.76 -71.81
N ALA A 78 -40.28 32.55 -71.94
CA ALA A 78 -41.09 31.97 -70.87
C ALA A 78 -40.78 30.49 -70.64
N ALA A 79 -40.32 29.76 -71.67
CA ALA A 79 -39.84 28.39 -71.53
C ALA A 79 -38.50 28.34 -70.78
N LEU A 80 -37.55 29.21 -71.15
CA LEU A 80 -36.26 29.33 -70.46
C LEU A 80 -36.43 29.72 -68.98
N ALA A 81 -37.25 30.74 -68.71
CA ALA A 81 -37.53 31.16 -67.33
C ALA A 81 -38.16 30.04 -66.49
N ARG A 82 -39.04 29.21 -67.07
CA ARG A 82 -39.61 28.04 -66.39
C ARG A 82 -38.57 26.95 -66.14
N ALA A 83 -37.66 26.71 -67.10
CA ALA A 83 -36.58 25.75 -66.93
C ALA A 83 -35.62 26.18 -65.80
N GLU A 84 -35.25 27.47 -65.76
CA GLU A 84 -34.42 28.03 -64.69
C GLU A 84 -35.12 27.97 -63.33
N ALA A 85 -36.42 28.33 -63.26
CA ALA A 85 -37.20 28.21 -62.04
C ALA A 85 -37.28 26.75 -61.55
N GLY A 86 -37.41 25.79 -62.46
CA GLY A 86 -37.36 24.36 -62.15
C GLY A 86 -36.00 23.93 -61.58
N ARG A 87 -34.89 24.39 -62.19
CA ARG A 87 -33.54 24.12 -61.68
C ARG A 87 -33.34 24.69 -60.28
N LEU A 88 -33.71 25.95 -60.06
CA LEU A 88 -33.59 26.61 -58.76
C LEU A 88 -34.48 25.96 -57.69
N ALA A 89 -35.68 25.50 -58.05
CA ALA A 89 -36.55 24.75 -57.14
C ALA A 89 -35.92 23.41 -56.73
N GLY A 90 -35.29 22.70 -57.67
CA GLY A 90 -34.53 21.48 -57.39
C GLY A 90 -33.36 21.73 -56.43
N GLU A 91 -32.54 22.74 -56.71
CA GLU A 91 -31.41 23.12 -55.83
C GLU A 91 -31.88 23.53 -54.43
N ASN A 92 -33.01 24.23 -54.32
CA ASN A 92 -33.59 24.60 -53.04
C ASN A 92 -34.11 23.38 -52.27
N ALA A 93 -34.76 22.43 -52.95
CA ALA A 93 -35.17 21.16 -52.33
C ALA A 93 -33.96 20.37 -51.81
N ASP A 94 -32.88 20.29 -52.58
CA ASP A 94 -31.64 19.63 -52.16
C ASP A 94 -30.96 20.33 -50.97
N LEU A 95 -30.98 21.66 -50.95
CA LEU A 95 -30.51 22.45 -49.81
C LEU A 95 -31.38 22.23 -48.57
N GLN A 96 -32.70 22.14 -48.70
CA GLN A 96 -33.60 21.84 -47.59
C GLN A 96 -33.33 20.46 -47.00
N VAL A 97 -33.17 19.43 -47.85
CA VAL A 97 -32.82 18.08 -47.40
C VAL A 97 -31.48 18.07 -46.66
N ARG A 98 -30.47 18.79 -47.17
CA ARG A 98 -29.18 18.93 -46.48
C ARG A 98 -29.30 19.65 -45.13
N ASN A 99 -30.08 20.73 -45.06
CA ASN A 99 -30.32 21.45 -43.81
C ASN A 99 -30.99 20.56 -42.76
N VAL A 100 -32.02 19.79 -43.14
CA VAL A 100 -32.66 18.83 -42.23
C VAL A 100 -31.67 17.79 -41.72
N ARG A 101 -30.85 17.21 -42.62
CA ARG A 101 -29.82 16.23 -42.22
C ARG A 101 -28.77 16.82 -41.28
N LEU A 102 -28.35 18.06 -41.52
CA LEU A 102 -27.40 18.75 -40.65
C LEU A 102 -28.03 19.09 -39.29
N ALA A 103 -29.30 19.50 -39.26
CA ALA A 103 -30.02 19.72 -38.02
C ALA A 103 -30.16 18.42 -37.20
N ASP A 104 -30.50 17.31 -37.84
CA ASP A 104 -30.56 15.99 -37.19
C ASP A 104 -29.18 15.56 -36.65
N ALA A 105 -28.11 15.79 -37.41
CA ALA A 105 -26.75 15.48 -36.98
C ALA A 105 -26.32 16.34 -35.78
N LEU A 106 -26.67 17.63 -35.78
CA LEU A 106 -26.40 18.55 -34.70
C LEU A 106 -27.16 18.16 -33.42
N ALA A 107 -28.45 17.83 -33.54
CA ALA A 107 -29.25 17.37 -32.40
C ALA A 107 -28.69 16.06 -31.79
N ARG A 108 -28.19 15.13 -32.61
CA ARG A 108 -27.52 13.92 -32.13
C ARG A 108 -26.21 14.23 -31.41
N ALA A 109 -25.39 15.14 -31.95
CA ALA A 109 -24.14 15.55 -31.33
C ALA A 109 -24.38 16.26 -29.99
N GLU A 110 -25.40 17.12 -29.91
CA GLU A 110 -25.82 17.77 -28.67
C GLU A 110 -26.29 16.75 -27.62
N ALA A 111 -27.07 15.74 -28.02
CA ALA A 111 -27.49 14.67 -27.11
C ALA A 111 -26.29 13.83 -26.62
N GLN A 112 -25.32 13.53 -27.49
CA GLN A 112 -24.08 12.84 -27.10
C GLN A 112 -23.23 13.67 -26.14
N LEU A 113 -23.15 14.99 -26.36
CA LEU A 113 -22.42 15.90 -25.48
C LEU A 113 -23.10 16.00 -24.10
N ALA A 114 -24.43 16.06 -24.07
CA ALA A 114 -25.19 16.04 -22.81
C ALA A 114 -24.95 14.75 -22.02
N ASP A 115 -25.06 13.59 -22.67
CA ASP A 115 -24.78 12.28 -22.05
C ASP A 115 -23.32 12.17 -21.55
N ALA A 116 -22.35 12.62 -22.35
CA ALA A 116 -20.95 12.64 -21.94
C ALA A 116 -20.71 13.56 -20.74
N SER A 117 -21.35 14.74 -20.71
CA SER A 117 -21.25 15.66 -19.59
C SER A 117 -21.87 15.12 -18.30
N GLU A 118 -22.98 14.37 -18.41
CA GLU A 118 -23.60 13.71 -17.26
C GLU A 118 -22.72 12.57 -16.73
N ARG A 119 -22.11 11.78 -17.63
CA ARG A 119 -21.15 10.74 -17.23
C ARG A 119 -19.92 11.33 -16.54
N LEU A 120 -19.38 12.45 -17.04
CA LEU A 120 -18.28 13.15 -16.37
C LEU A 120 -18.70 13.64 -14.98
N ALA A 121 -19.86 14.28 -14.84
CA ALA A 121 -20.34 14.75 -13.54
C ALA A 121 -20.53 13.61 -12.53
N ARG A 122 -20.98 12.42 -12.98
CA ARG A 122 -21.07 11.23 -12.13
C ARG A 122 -19.69 10.75 -11.70
N HIS A 123 -18.74 10.62 -12.63
CA HIS A 123 -17.36 10.23 -12.28
C HIS A 123 -16.67 11.24 -11.36
N ASP A 124 -16.88 12.55 -11.56
CA ASP A 124 -16.38 13.57 -10.64
C ASP A 124 -16.95 13.38 -9.23
N SER A 125 -18.24 13.06 -9.10
CA SER A 125 -18.85 12.76 -7.80
C SER A 125 -18.32 11.46 -7.16
N GLU A 126 -18.04 10.43 -7.96
CA GLU A 126 -17.43 9.18 -7.50
C GLU A 126 -15.99 9.42 -7.03
N ILE A 127 -15.22 10.23 -7.75
CA ILE A 127 -13.86 10.64 -7.36
C ILE A 127 -13.90 11.40 -6.03
N ASP A 128 -14.80 12.38 -5.88
CA ASP A 128 -14.98 13.14 -4.63
C ASP A 128 -15.38 12.25 -3.45
N GLU A 129 -16.16 11.19 -3.69
CA GLU A 129 -16.51 10.18 -2.69
C GLU A 129 -15.28 9.35 -2.28
N ILE A 130 -14.57 8.79 -3.25
CA ILE A 130 -13.37 7.97 -3.02
C ILE A 130 -12.29 8.80 -2.32
N GLU A 131 -12.08 10.07 -2.70
CA GLU A 131 -11.12 10.96 -2.04
C GLU A 131 -11.50 11.25 -0.58
N ARG A 132 -12.80 11.34 -0.26
CA ARG A 132 -13.26 11.48 1.12
C ARG A 132 -13.03 10.20 1.91
N GLU A 133 -13.31 9.04 1.33
CA GLU A 133 -13.05 7.75 1.96
C GLU A 133 -11.56 7.52 2.20
N MET A 134 -10.70 7.80 1.20
CA MET A 134 -9.25 7.71 1.34
C MET A 134 -8.71 8.63 2.44
N ARG A 135 -9.22 9.86 2.54
CA ARG A 135 -8.86 10.76 3.65
C ARG A 135 -9.32 10.24 5.01
N GLY A 136 -10.51 9.65 5.08
CA GLY A 136 -11.03 9.00 6.28
C GLY A 136 -10.16 7.82 6.72
N LEU A 137 -9.87 6.90 5.79
CA LEU A 137 -9.00 5.75 6.04
C LEU A 137 -7.58 6.17 6.42
N GLY A 138 -7.03 7.21 5.77
CA GLY A 138 -5.74 7.79 6.14
C GLY A 138 -5.73 8.29 7.59
N HIS A 139 -6.77 9.03 8.00
CA HIS A 139 -6.90 9.50 9.37
C HIS A 139 -7.03 8.35 10.39
N ASP A 140 -7.82 7.33 10.07
CA ASP A 140 -7.98 6.15 10.93
C ASP A 140 -6.67 5.35 11.08
N LEU A 141 -5.87 5.27 10.02
CA LEU A 141 -4.55 4.65 10.06
C LEU A 141 -3.57 5.45 10.93
N ASP A 142 -3.59 6.78 10.84
CA ASP A 142 -2.78 7.65 11.70
C ASP A 142 -3.15 7.46 13.18
N LEU A 143 -4.44 7.44 13.51
CA LEU A 143 -4.93 7.18 14.87
C LEU A 143 -4.46 5.81 15.38
N ARG A 144 -4.60 4.75 14.57
CA ARG A 144 -4.13 3.41 14.94
C ARG A 144 -2.61 3.35 15.11
N SER A 145 -1.86 4.09 14.30
CA SER A 145 -0.41 4.20 14.42
C SER A 145 -0.01 4.87 15.74
N GLU A 146 -0.70 5.95 16.13
CA GLU A 146 -0.51 6.60 17.43
C GLU A 146 -0.84 5.65 18.59
N GLU A 147 -1.95 4.90 18.50
CA GLU A 147 -2.34 3.90 19.50
C GLU A 147 -1.29 2.77 19.63
N LEU A 148 -0.79 2.25 18.51
CA LEU A 148 0.28 1.25 18.50
C LEU A 148 1.58 1.81 19.08
N GLY A 149 1.91 3.06 18.78
CA GLY A 149 3.06 3.76 19.37
C GLY A 149 2.94 3.89 20.89
N ALA A 150 1.77 4.30 21.38
CA ALA A 150 1.48 4.39 22.81
C ALA A 150 1.54 3.01 23.49
N LEU A 151 1.00 1.97 22.85
CA LEU A 151 1.03 0.61 23.37
C LEU A 151 2.47 0.06 23.42
N ALA A 152 3.27 0.29 22.38
CA ALA A 152 4.68 -0.08 22.35
C ALA A 152 5.48 0.65 23.45
N GLN A 153 5.17 1.90 23.76
CA GLN A 153 5.76 2.61 24.88
C GLN A 153 5.40 1.97 26.22
N ARG A 154 4.12 1.64 26.45
CA ARG A 154 3.69 0.92 27.67
C ARG A 154 4.37 -0.43 27.82
N PHE A 155 4.56 -1.18 26.74
CA PHE A 155 5.28 -2.46 26.79
C PHE A 155 6.76 -2.28 27.16
N ARG A 156 7.42 -1.22 26.68
CA ARG A 156 8.79 -0.89 27.10
C ARG A 156 8.85 -0.55 28.59
N GLU A 157 7.96 0.30 29.08
CA GLU A 157 7.87 0.65 30.52
C GLU A 157 7.63 -0.59 31.39
N LEU A 158 6.71 -1.47 30.99
CA LEU A 158 6.48 -2.74 31.69
C LEU A 158 7.70 -3.67 31.64
N GLY A 159 8.43 -3.68 30.53
CA GLY A 159 9.69 -4.40 30.39
C GLY A 159 10.77 -3.89 31.35
N GLU A 160 10.93 -2.57 31.46
CA GLU A 160 11.84 -1.93 32.41
C GLU A 160 11.47 -2.28 33.86
N ILE A 161 10.19 -2.20 34.22
CA ILE A 161 9.70 -2.61 35.55
C ILE A 161 9.96 -4.10 35.81
N ALA A 162 9.81 -4.95 34.79
CA ALA A 162 10.08 -6.39 34.93
C ALA A 162 11.57 -6.67 35.16
N GLU A 163 12.46 -6.00 34.44
CA GLU A 163 13.91 -6.12 34.65
C GLU A 163 14.34 -5.54 36.01
N GLU A 164 13.78 -4.41 36.45
CA GLU A 164 14.01 -3.87 37.80
C GLU A 164 13.57 -4.86 38.88
N ARG A 165 12.37 -5.45 38.75
CA ARG A 165 11.88 -6.47 39.69
C ARG A 165 12.76 -7.72 39.68
N LYS A 166 13.26 -8.14 38.53
CA LYS A 166 14.18 -9.27 38.42
C LYS A 166 15.51 -8.98 39.12
N GLN A 167 16.07 -7.78 38.93
CA GLN A 167 17.25 -7.34 39.67
C GLN A 167 17.01 -7.35 41.18
N MET A 168 15.86 -6.84 41.63
CA MET A 168 15.47 -6.87 43.05
C MET A 168 15.31 -8.29 43.60
N ILE A 169 14.81 -9.23 42.81
CA ILE A 169 14.74 -10.65 43.21
C ILE A 169 16.14 -11.22 43.38
N VAL A 170 17.04 -11.02 42.40
CA VAL A 170 18.42 -11.51 42.47
C VAL A 170 19.17 -10.90 43.67
N GLU A 171 18.99 -9.61 43.93
CA GLU A 171 19.57 -8.96 45.11
C GLU A 171 19.04 -9.56 46.42
N ARG A 172 17.73 -9.80 46.51
CA ARG A 172 17.11 -10.44 47.67
C ARG A 172 17.56 -11.89 47.84
N GLU A 173 17.71 -12.65 46.77
CA GLU A 173 18.26 -14.01 46.78
C GLU A 173 19.70 -14.03 47.29
N ALA A 174 20.55 -13.14 46.79
CA ALA A 174 21.92 -12.97 47.29
C ALA A 174 21.91 -12.60 48.79
N ARG A 175 20.98 -11.73 49.23
CA ARG A 175 20.84 -11.39 50.64
C ARG A 175 20.42 -12.58 51.48
N ILE A 176 19.49 -13.40 51.01
CA ILE A 176 19.08 -14.65 51.68
C ILE A 176 20.27 -15.61 51.78
N GLU A 177 21.09 -15.73 50.74
CA GLU A 177 22.28 -16.59 50.75
C GLU A 177 23.30 -16.11 51.79
N THR A 178 23.64 -14.82 51.81
CA THR A 178 24.56 -14.26 52.83
C THR A 178 24.04 -14.44 54.26
N LEU A 179 22.74 -14.25 54.50
CA LEU A 179 22.12 -14.48 55.81
C LEU A 179 22.13 -15.97 56.18
N SER A 180 21.92 -16.85 55.21
CA SER A 180 21.98 -18.31 55.42
C SER A 180 23.39 -18.76 55.78
N ASP A 181 24.42 -18.21 55.13
CA ASP A 181 25.82 -18.50 55.47
C ASP A 181 26.22 -17.94 56.84
N ALA A 182 25.73 -16.75 57.19
CA ALA A 182 25.90 -16.20 58.53
C ALA A 182 25.22 -17.09 59.60
N LEU A 183 24.02 -17.60 59.32
CA LEU A 183 23.32 -18.53 60.22
C LEU A 183 24.12 -19.83 60.38
N ARG A 184 24.60 -20.42 59.27
CA ARG A 184 25.46 -21.62 59.30
C ARG A 184 26.75 -21.38 60.07
N GLN A 185 27.33 -20.18 60.00
CA GLN A 185 28.50 -19.81 60.78
C GLN A 185 28.18 -19.75 62.28
N VAL A 186 27.10 -19.07 62.65
CA VAL A 186 26.64 -19.00 64.06
C VAL A 186 26.30 -20.37 64.62
N GLU A 187 25.70 -21.25 63.82
CA GLU A 187 25.43 -22.65 64.21
C GLU A 187 26.73 -23.43 64.44
N ARG A 188 27.73 -23.28 63.56
CA ARG A 188 29.07 -23.87 63.74
C ARG A 188 29.76 -23.34 64.99
N ASP A 189 29.72 -22.03 65.22
CA ASP A 189 30.29 -21.39 66.41
C ASP A 189 29.59 -21.87 67.68
N ARG A 190 28.25 -21.98 67.66
CA ARG A 190 27.46 -22.56 68.76
C ARG A 190 27.86 -24.01 69.05
N HIS A 191 28.03 -24.83 68.02
CA HIS A 191 28.50 -26.22 68.19
C HIS A 191 29.92 -26.27 68.75
N ALA A 192 30.84 -25.41 68.29
CA ALA A 192 32.20 -25.32 68.82
C ALA A 192 32.20 -24.90 70.29
N ILE A 193 31.43 -23.87 70.66
CA ILE A 193 31.25 -23.44 72.05
C ILE A 193 30.67 -24.56 72.90
N ALA A 194 29.65 -25.28 72.40
CA ALA A 194 29.06 -26.41 73.12
C ALA A 194 30.09 -27.53 73.37
N GLN A 195 30.95 -27.85 72.39
CA GLN A 195 32.05 -28.80 72.59
C GLN A 195 33.08 -28.32 73.61
N VAL A 196 33.43 -27.03 73.59
CA VAL A 196 34.35 -26.43 74.58
C VAL A 196 33.73 -26.49 75.98
N LEU A 197 32.44 -26.17 76.12
CA LEU A 197 31.72 -26.29 77.39
C LEU A 197 31.71 -27.73 77.90
N GLU A 198 31.50 -28.72 77.03
CA GLU A 198 31.54 -30.13 77.41
C GLU A 198 32.94 -30.57 77.84
N ARG A 199 33.99 -30.13 77.12
CA ARG A 199 35.39 -30.37 77.52
C ARG A 199 35.70 -29.76 78.88
N LEU A 200 35.38 -28.47 79.09
CA LEU A 200 35.57 -27.78 80.37
C LEU A 200 34.79 -28.45 81.49
N ARG A 201 33.56 -28.92 81.22
CA ARG A 201 32.76 -29.68 82.19
C ARG A 201 33.42 -31.01 82.54
N GLY A 202 33.98 -31.70 81.56
CA GLY A 202 34.78 -32.91 81.77
C GLY A 202 36.04 -32.64 82.59
N GLU A 203 36.75 -31.54 82.32
CA GLU A 203 37.92 -31.10 83.09
C GLU A 203 37.55 -30.74 84.53
N VAL A 204 36.48 -29.96 84.75
CA VAL A 204 35.95 -29.67 86.10
C VAL A 204 35.59 -30.96 86.82
N GLY A 205 34.91 -31.90 86.17
CA GLY A 205 34.60 -33.21 86.74
C GLY A 205 35.86 -34.02 87.09
N ALA A 206 36.90 -33.97 86.26
CA ALA A 206 38.19 -34.60 86.53
C ALA A 206 38.92 -33.93 87.71
N PHE A 207 38.88 -32.59 87.80
CA PHE A 207 39.43 -31.84 88.92
C PHE A 207 38.68 -32.15 90.21
N GLU A 208 37.35 -32.21 90.22
CA GLU A 208 36.55 -32.64 91.38
C GLU A 208 36.87 -34.07 91.80
N ALA A 209 37.04 -34.98 90.83
CA ALA A 209 37.48 -36.35 91.11
C ALA A 209 38.90 -36.39 91.71
N SER A 210 39.82 -35.54 91.26
CA SER A 210 41.16 -35.43 91.85
C SER A 210 41.13 -34.83 93.25
N LEU A 211 40.32 -33.78 93.47
CA LEU A 211 40.12 -33.16 94.77
C LEU A 211 39.47 -34.12 95.76
N SER A 212 38.51 -34.95 95.33
CA SER A 212 37.92 -35.97 96.20
C SER A 212 38.95 -37.05 96.56
N LYS A 213 39.79 -37.48 95.61
CA LYS A 213 40.91 -38.39 95.89
C LYS A 213 41.91 -37.78 96.88
N GLU A 214 42.31 -36.53 96.69
CA GLU A 214 43.16 -35.80 97.64
C GLU A 214 42.49 -35.62 99.00
N LYS A 215 41.20 -35.29 99.07
CA LYS A 215 40.46 -35.25 100.33
C LYS A 215 40.47 -36.61 101.03
N THR A 216 40.31 -37.72 100.29
CA THR A 216 40.41 -39.05 100.90
C THR A 216 41.84 -39.41 101.31
N SER A 217 42.87 -38.95 100.60
CA SER A 217 44.26 -39.16 101.02
C SER A 217 44.62 -38.31 102.23
N VAL A 218 44.14 -37.06 102.30
CA VAL A 218 44.24 -36.19 103.48
C VAL A 218 43.53 -36.84 104.66
N LYS A 219 42.29 -37.31 104.50
CA LYS A 219 41.60 -38.07 105.58
C LYS A 219 42.39 -39.29 106.02
N ARG A 220 42.96 -40.07 105.09
CA ARG A 220 43.84 -41.21 105.42
C ARG A 220 45.13 -40.76 106.12
N LEU A 221 45.68 -39.60 105.76
CA LEU A 221 46.85 -39.03 106.41
C LEU A 221 46.51 -38.47 107.80
N GLU A 222 45.33 -37.87 107.98
CA GLU A 222 44.79 -37.45 109.28
C GLU A 222 44.53 -38.67 110.17
N GLU A 223 43.93 -39.74 109.65
CA GLU A 223 43.78 -41.02 110.37
C GLU A 223 45.15 -41.60 110.75
N LYS A 224 46.13 -41.58 109.84
CA LYS A 224 47.51 -41.98 110.15
C LYS A 224 48.18 -41.06 111.15
N ALA A 225 47.93 -39.76 111.10
CA ALA A 225 48.45 -38.79 112.07
C ALA A 225 47.82 -39.04 113.44
N LEU A 226 46.50 -39.28 113.50
CA LEU A 226 45.79 -39.67 114.71
C LEU A 226 46.34 -40.99 115.26
N GLN A 227 46.60 -41.97 114.39
CA GLN A 227 47.19 -43.26 114.76
C GLN A 227 48.65 -43.12 115.23
N LEU A 228 49.45 -42.25 114.61
CA LEU A 228 50.80 -41.93 115.07
C LEU A 228 50.76 -41.14 116.38
N THR A 229 49.81 -40.22 116.56
CA THR A 229 49.63 -39.54 117.84
C THR A 229 49.15 -40.49 118.92
N SER A 230 48.28 -41.45 118.63
CA SER A 230 47.88 -42.46 119.60
C SER A 230 49.03 -43.41 119.93
N GLN A 231 49.86 -43.78 118.94
CA GLN A 231 51.11 -44.52 119.18
C GLN A 231 52.12 -43.71 120.00
N LEU A 232 52.19 -42.39 119.81
CA LEU A 232 52.99 -41.51 120.66
C LEU A 232 52.41 -41.40 122.06
N PHE A 233 51.09 -41.30 122.24
CA PHE A 233 50.45 -41.33 123.56
C PHE A 233 50.67 -42.69 124.26
N GLU A 234 50.63 -43.82 123.54
CA GLU A 234 50.97 -45.13 124.10
C GLU A 234 52.45 -45.24 124.46
N ARG A 235 53.35 -44.72 123.62
CA ARG A 235 54.79 -44.63 123.91
C ARG A 235 55.08 -43.68 125.07
N ASP A 236 54.39 -42.56 125.18
CA ASP A 236 54.52 -41.59 126.26
C ASP A 236 53.92 -42.14 127.57
N ASP A 237 52.83 -42.90 127.52
CA ASP A 237 52.31 -43.67 128.67
C ASP A 237 53.26 -44.82 129.07
N GLU A 238 53.93 -45.43 128.11
CA GLU A 238 54.97 -46.45 128.35
C GLU A 238 56.24 -45.81 128.95
N ILE A 239 56.60 -44.60 128.53
CA ILE A 239 57.67 -43.76 129.11
C ILE A 239 57.28 -43.28 130.52
N ALA A 240 56.03 -42.89 130.75
CA ALA A 240 55.52 -42.47 132.07
C ALA A 240 55.49 -43.63 133.09
N ARG A 241 55.26 -44.87 132.64
CA ARG A 241 55.33 -46.08 133.48
C ARG A 241 56.76 -46.55 133.77
N LEU A 242 57.72 -46.22 132.91
CA LEU A 242 59.14 -46.52 133.11
C LEU A 242 59.91 -45.45 133.90
N LEU A 243 59.36 -44.23 134.05
CA LEU A 243 59.95 -43.15 134.87
C LEU A 243 59.59 -43.18 136.38
N ALA A 244 58.69 -44.09 136.81
CA ALA A 244 58.33 -44.27 138.24
C ALA A 244 59.10 -45.40 138.96
N ARG A 245 60.01 -46.11 138.29
CA ARG A 245 60.84 -47.16 138.91
C ARG A 245 62.19 -47.30 138.21
N GLY A 246 63.21 -46.66 138.78
CA GLY A 246 64.61 -46.98 138.50
C GLY A 246 65.28 -46.03 137.53
N GLY A 247 65.87 -44.97 138.08
CA GLY A 247 66.97 -44.29 137.43
C GLY A 247 68.17 -45.24 137.35
N GLU A 248 68.70 -45.38 136.14
CA GLU A 248 70.09 -45.10 135.76
C GLU A 248 70.55 -46.03 134.63
N SER A 249 71.24 -45.40 133.68
CA SER A 249 72.25 -45.99 132.78
C SER A 249 71.78 -46.72 131.53
N GLY A 250 71.93 -46.01 130.40
CA GLY A 250 72.79 -46.44 129.29
C GLY A 250 72.17 -47.31 128.21
N VAL A 251 72.10 -46.78 126.98
CA VAL A 251 72.23 -47.57 125.74
C VAL A 251 73.01 -46.75 124.70
N GLN A 252 74.24 -47.20 124.54
CA GLN A 252 75.04 -47.39 123.31
C GLN A 252 74.35 -47.22 121.96
N ASP A 253 75.18 -46.85 120.97
CA ASP A 253 75.32 -47.48 119.63
C ASP A 253 74.07 -47.66 118.74
N GLU A 254 74.11 -47.55 117.43
CA GLU A 254 75.19 -47.38 116.49
C GLU A 254 74.53 -46.96 115.17
N ARG A 255 75.26 -46.16 114.39
CA ARG A 255 75.59 -46.43 113.00
C ARG A 255 74.56 -47.20 112.15
N THR A 256 74.23 -46.54 111.02
CA THR A 256 74.49 -47.00 109.64
C THR A 256 73.27 -47.67 108.99
N LEU A 257 73.04 -47.68 107.68
CA LEU A 257 73.79 -47.37 106.46
C LEU A 257 72.85 -46.59 105.52
N GLN A 258 73.31 -45.60 104.76
CA GLN A 258 73.63 -45.73 103.32
C GLN A 258 72.90 -46.85 102.56
N ILE A 259 72.33 -46.54 101.40
CA ILE A 259 72.47 -47.33 100.15
C ILE A 259 71.99 -46.44 98.98
N ARG A 260 72.97 -45.97 98.19
CA ARG A 260 72.88 -45.88 96.72
C ARG A 260 73.16 -47.31 96.17
N PRO A 261 72.99 -47.66 94.87
CA PRO A 261 72.34 -47.01 93.72
C PRO A 261 71.55 -48.00 92.80
N ALA A 262 71.16 -47.50 91.61
CA ALA A 262 71.20 -48.15 90.29
C ALA A 262 70.04 -49.04 89.77
N MET A 263 69.63 -48.67 88.55
CA MET A 263 69.24 -49.52 87.40
C MET A 263 67.92 -50.30 87.49
N ARG A 264 67.26 -50.73 86.40
CA ARG A 264 67.20 -50.40 84.96
C ARG A 264 66.20 -51.41 84.37
N THR A 265 65.27 -50.92 83.54
CA THR A 265 64.58 -51.59 82.40
C THR A 265 63.78 -52.89 82.57
N VAL A 266 62.71 -53.00 81.76
CA VAL A 266 62.28 -54.09 80.84
C VAL A 266 60.79 -53.80 80.50
N PHE A 267 60.19 -53.92 79.32
CA PHE A 267 60.54 -54.09 77.90
C PHE A 267 59.20 -54.04 77.11
N GLY A 268 59.25 -53.79 75.80
CA GLY A 268 58.17 -53.98 74.81
C GLY A 268 58.33 -52.96 73.67
N ARG A 269 58.84 -53.24 72.45
CA ARG A 269 58.63 -54.31 71.44
C ARG A 269 57.19 -54.26 70.91
N GLU A 270 56.83 -54.12 69.63
CA GLU A 270 57.41 -54.13 68.26
C GLU A 270 56.38 -53.34 67.38
N SER A 271 56.63 -52.72 66.21
CA SER A 271 57.33 -53.16 64.99
C SER A 271 57.76 -51.96 64.13
N ARG A 272 58.94 -52.08 63.51
CA ARG A 272 59.36 -51.41 62.25
C ARG A 272 58.90 -52.31 61.08
N SER A 273 58.81 -51.88 59.82
CA SER A 273 59.87 -51.42 58.91
C SER A 273 59.21 -50.98 57.58
N GLY A 274 59.72 -49.98 56.84
CA GLY A 274 60.65 -50.14 55.69
C GLY A 274 59.88 -50.53 54.40
N THR A 275 60.15 -50.14 53.16
CA THR A 275 61.26 -49.46 52.45
C THR A 275 60.80 -49.32 50.99
N GLY A 276 61.11 -48.22 50.31
CA GLY A 276 61.53 -48.25 48.88
C GLY A 276 60.50 -48.53 47.76
N PRO A 277 60.91 -48.36 46.49
CA PRO A 277 60.13 -47.69 45.44
C PRO A 277 59.87 -48.56 44.19
N ASP A 278 59.36 -47.93 43.12
CA ASP A 278 59.54 -48.25 41.67
C ASP A 278 58.27 -48.63 40.89
N GLY A 279 58.28 -48.30 39.59
CA GLY A 279 57.50 -49.00 38.56
C GLY A 279 56.48 -48.15 37.79
N GLY A 280 56.81 -47.83 36.54
CA GLY A 280 55.93 -47.20 35.57
C GLY A 280 55.06 -48.17 34.76
N GLU A 281 54.53 -47.60 33.66
CA GLU A 281 53.96 -48.25 32.46
C GLU A 281 52.51 -48.77 32.60
N ALA A 282 51.55 -48.15 31.90
CA ALA A 282 51.24 -48.25 30.46
C ALA A 282 50.41 -49.50 30.13
N GLY A 283 49.29 -49.31 29.44
CA GLY A 283 48.36 -50.40 29.12
C GLY A 283 47.13 -49.91 28.38
N GLU A 284 47.37 -49.57 27.12
CA GLU A 284 46.42 -49.25 26.05
C GLU A 284 45.72 -50.53 25.52
N SER A 285 44.42 -50.44 25.24
CA SER A 285 43.65 -51.18 24.21
C SER A 285 42.18 -50.70 24.32
N ASP A 286 41.62 -49.97 23.33
CA ASP A 286 41.07 -50.46 22.04
C ASP A 286 39.85 -51.37 22.30
N GLU A 287 38.63 -51.23 21.77
CA GLU A 287 38.07 -50.69 20.53
C GLU A 287 36.53 -50.80 20.74
N THR A 288 35.61 -49.84 20.46
CA THR A 288 34.81 -49.78 19.22
C THR A 288 33.63 -48.76 19.37
N VAL A 289 33.69 -47.62 18.63
CA VAL A 289 32.74 -47.09 17.59
C VAL A 289 31.20 -47.08 17.85
N PRO A 290 30.36 -46.16 17.28
CA PRO A 290 30.50 -44.75 16.87
C PRO A 290 29.32 -43.84 17.34
N GLY A 291 29.44 -42.51 17.21
CA GLY A 291 28.29 -41.63 17.45
C GLY A 291 28.49 -40.14 17.16
N HIS A 292 28.82 -39.82 15.91
CA HIS A 292 28.63 -38.55 15.20
C HIS A 292 29.10 -37.21 15.80
N PRO A 293 30.01 -36.51 15.08
CA PRO A 293 30.33 -35.10 15.29
C PRO A 293 29.37 -34.21 14.48
N ALA A 294 29.28 -32.93 14.84
CA ALA A 294 29.42 -31.79 13.93
C ALA A 294 28.79 -30.52 14.54
N THR A 295 29.64 -29.72 15.19
CA THR A 295 29.46 -28.26 15.21
C THR A 295 29.74 -27.77 13.79
N ALA A 296 28.74 -27.87 12.92
CA ALA A 296 28.73 -27.22 11.63
C ALA A 296 28.17 -25.81 11.82
N GLN A 297 29.07 -24.84 11.75
CA GLN A 297 28.76 -23.45 11.51
C GLN A 297 27.75 -23.37 10.35
N ASN A 298 26.57 -22.85 10.64
CA ASN A 298 25.54 -22.57 9.66
C ASN A 298 25.98 -21.35 8.83
N ARG A 299 26.93 -21.56 7.91
CA ARG A 299 27.11 -20.72 6.72
C ARG A 299 26.09 -21.18 5.68
N SER A 300 24.82 -20.92 5.96
CA SER A 300 23.85 -20.67 4.90
C SER A 300 23.95 -19.18 4.60
N ALA A 301 24.79 -18.83 3.64
CA ALA A 301 24.58 -17.61 2.89
C ALA A 301 23.25 -17.82 2.15
N ALA A 302 22.16 -17.43 2.80
CA ALA A 302 20.89 -17.26 2.13
C ALA A 302 21.14 -16.23 1.03
N ALA A 303 21.08 -16.67 -0.23
CA ALA A 303 20.59 -15.78 -1.26
C ALA A 303 19.32 -15.13 -0.69
N PRO A 304 19.11 -13.81 -0.86
CA PRO A 304 17.85 -13.21 -0.45
C PRO A 304 16.73 -14.09 -1.00
N SER A 305 15.80 -14.50 -0.14
CA SER A 305 14.66 -15.28 -0.60
C SER A 305 14.07 -14.56 -1.82
N LEU A 306 13.65 -15.32 -2.84
CA LEU A 306 13.08 -14.72 -4.06
C LEU A 306 11.98 -13.69 -3.69
N ALA A 307 11.24 -13.95 -2.61
CA ALA A 307 10.30 -13.03 -1.99
C ALA A 307 10.93 -11.70 -1.53
N ALA A 308 12.04 -11.73 -0.80
CA ALA A 308 12.78 -10.52 -0.38
C ALA A 308 13.40 -9.77 -1.58
N ALA A 309 13.80 -10.47 -2.64
CA ALA A 309 14.33 -9.86 -3.87
C ALA A 309 13.25 -9.24 -4.77
N LEU A 310 11.98 -9.62 -4.57
CA LEU A 310 10.81 -9.17 -5.33
C LEU A 310 9.88 -8.24 -4.53
N GLY A 311 10.23 -7.89 -3.28
CA GLY A 311 9.42 -7.01 -2.42
C GLY A 311 8.06 -7.61 -2.01
N LEU A 312 7.90 -8.92 -2.11
CA LEU A 312 6.66 -9.63 -1.80
C LEU A 312 6.66 -10.06 -0.34
N SER A 313 5.51 -9.91 0.34
CA SER A 313 5.34 -10.35 1.74
C SER A 313 5.61 -11.86 1.86
N GLU A 314 6.41 -12.25 2.85
CA GLU A 314 6.83 -13.64 3.09
C GLU A 314 5.65 -14.58 3.40
N LYS A 315 4.50 -14.00 3.74
CA LYS A 315 3.22 -14.68 3.87
C LYS A 315 2.12 -13.84 3.19
N PRO A 316 1.55 -14.28 2.07
CA PRO A 316 0.33 -13.67 1.54
C PRO A 316 -0.82 -13.90 2.53
N ASP A 317 -1.48 -12.82 2.95
CA ASP A 317 -2.67 -12.88 3.78
C ASP A 317 -3.85 -13.38 2.95
N PHE A 318 -4.08 -14.70 3.01
CA PHE A 318 -5.32 -15.29 2.52
C PHE A 318 -6.37 -15.18 3.62
N ALA A 319 -7.51 -14.55 3.34
CA ALA A 319 -8.64 -14.56 4.26
C ALA A 319 -9.11 -16.01 4.47
N GLU A 320 -9.41 -16.40 5.72
CA GLU A 320 -9.76 -17.78 6.08
C GLU A 320 -11.07 -18.28 5.45
N ASP A 321 -11.88 -17.38 4.86
CA ASP A 321 -13.21 -17.65 4.29
C ASP A 321 -13.29 -17.48 2.75
N LEU A 322 -12.19 -17.63 2.00
CA LEU A 322 -12.21 -17.56 0.54
C LEU A 322 -12.86 -18.82 -0.07
N SER A 323 -13.75 -18.65 -1.04
CA SER A 323 -14.26 -19.77 -1.84
C SER A 323 -13.15 -20.38 -2.72
N ASP A 324 -13.26 -21.66 -3.07
CA ASP A 324 -12.27 -22.36 -3.90
C ASP A 324 -11.99 -21.65 -5.24
N GLU A 325 -12.98 -20.94 -5.80
CA GLU A 325 -12.84 -20.16 -7.02
C GLU A 325 -12.06 -18.87 -6.79
N GLU A 326 -12.33 -18.14 -5.70
CA GLU A 326 -11.58 -16.94 -5.31
C GLU A 326 -10.14 -17.29 -4.93
N LEU A 327 -9.91 -18.44 -4.28
CA LEU A 327 -8.56 -18.92 -3.98
C LEU A 327 -7.79 -19.25 -5.26
N ARG A 328 -8.41 -19.92 -6.23
CA ARG A 328 -7.81 -20.20 -7.55
C ARG A 328 -7.47 -18.92 -8.30
N GLN A 329 -8.34 -17.92 -8.24
CA GLN A 329 -8.10 -16.62 -8.87
C GLN A 329 -6.96 -15.86 -8.17
N THR A 330 -6.94 -15.85 -6.84
CA THR A 330 -5.90 -15.19 -6.05
C THR A 330 -4.53 -15.82 -6.29
N VAL A 331 -4.45 -17.15 -6.24
CA VAL A 331 -3.22 -17.90 -6.56
C VAL A 331 -2.81 -17.69 -8.02
N GLY A 332 -3.76 -17.66 -8.95
CA GLY A 332 -3.52 -17.39 -10.36
C GLY A 332 -2.99 -15.98 -10.62
N ASN A 333 -3.47 -14.97 -9.90
CA ASN A 333 -3.01 -13.59 -10.00
C ASN A 333 -1.62 -13.43 -9.38
N LEU A 334 -1.39 -14.04 -8.21
CA LEU A 334 -0.08 -14.03 -7.55
C LEU A 334 0.99 -14.71 -8.41
N ALA A 335 0.66 -15.87 -9.00
CA ALA A 335 1.56 -16.56 -9.92
C ALA A 335 1.87 -15.70 -11.17
N ALA A 336 0.87 -15.01 -11.73
CA ALA A 336 1.08 -14.11 -12.86
C ALA A 336 2.03 -12.95 -12.50
N GLN A 337 1.85 -12.35 -11.33
CA GLN A 337 2.69 -11.26 -10.84
C GLN A 337 4.15 -11.69 -10.62
N VAL A 338 4.37 -12.86 -10.01
CA VAL A 338 5.73 -13.40 -9.80
C VAL A 338 6.40 -13.69 -11.15
N ILE A 339 5.68 -14.27 -12.11
CA ILE A 339 6.22 -14.56 -13.45
C ILE A 339 6.54 -13.25 -14.19
N ALA A 340 5.68 -12.24 -14.11
CA ALA A 340 5.90 -10.94 -14.74
C ALA A 340 7.16 -10.25 -14.18
N LEU A 341 7.30 -10.17 -12.86
CA LEU A 341 8.46 -9.56 -12.19
C LEU A 341 9.76 -10.34 -12.44
N THR A 342 9.67 -11.68 -12.53
CA THR A 342 10.84 -12.51 -12.86
C THR A 342 11.27 -12.30 -14.31
N ALA A 343 10.31 -12.21 -15.24
CA ALA A 343 10.59 -11.93 -16.64
C ALA A 343 11.20 -10.53 -16.86
N GLU A 344 10.78 -9.55 -16.07
CA GLU A 344 11.36 -8.20 -16.07
C GLU A 344 12.81 -8.21 -15.56
N ARG A 345 13.06 -8.89 -14.43
CA ARG A 345 14.39 -9.04 -13.84
C ARG A 345 15.37 -9.78 -14.76
N ASP A 346 14.91 -10.78 -15.49
CA ASP A 346 15.74 -11.57 -16.40
C ASP A 346 16.00 -10.86 -17.75
N GLY A 347 15.26 -9.79 -18.06
CA GLY A 347 15.42 -8.98 -19.26
C GLY A 347 14.99 -9.67 -20.58
N PRO A 348 15.21 -9.03 -21.74
CA PRO A 348 14.67 -9.45 -23.04
C PRO A 348 15.27 -10.76 -23.60
N GLY A 349 16.29 -11.33 -22.94
CA GLY A 349 16.91 -12.61 -23.31
C GLY A 349 16.37 -13.82 -22.57
N SER A 350 15.38 -13.66 -21.69
CA SER A 350 14.88 -14.76 -20.84
C SER A 350 14.10 -15.81 -21.66
N PRO A 351 14.32 -17.12 -21.43
CA PRO A 351 13.51 -18.19 -22.04
C PRO A 351 12.01 -18.08 -21.69
N LEU A 352 11.67 -17.44 -20.57
CA LEU A 352 10.29 -17.15 -20.18
C LEU A 352 9.59 -16.22 -21.18
N SER A 353 10.31 -15.23 -21.72
CA SER A 353 9.77 -14.31 -22.72
C SER A 353 9.48 -15.02 -24.05
N ALA A 354 10.32 -15.99 -24.43
CA ALA A 354 10.13 -16.82 -25.60
C ALA A 354 8.93 -17.76 -25.45
N ILE A 355 8.72 -18.36 -24.27
CA ILE A 355 7.57 -19.24 -24.00
C ILE A 355 6.26 -18.44 -24.01
N LEU A 356 6.21 -17.29 -23.33
CA LEU A 356 5.03 -16.42 -23.32
C LEU A 356 4.66 -15.88 -24.71
N SER A 357 5.66 -15.70 -25.59
CA SER A 357 5.47 -15.28 -26.98
C SER A 357 5.17 -16.45 -27.93
N ALA A 358 5.64 -17.66 -27.63
CA ALA A 358 5.37 -18.87 -28.41
C ALA A 358 3.94 -19.40 -28.16
N GLU A 359 3.41 -19.24 -26.95
CA GLU A 359 2.06 -19.68 -26.58
C GLU A 359 0.96 -18.89 -27.34
N THR A 360 1.30 -17.72 -27.89
CA THR A 360 0.46 -16.97 -28.85
C THR A 360 0.16 -17.73 -30.15
N THR A 361 0.94 -18.77 -30.47
CA THR A 361 0.80 -19.56 -31.71
C THR A 361 0.17 -20.93 -31.49
N ALA A 362 -0.02 -21.34 -30.24
CA ALA A 362 -0.40 -22.71 -29.89
C ALA A 362 -1.89 -22.91 -29.58
N ASP A 363 -2.73 -21.86 -29.55
CA ASP A 363 -4.17 -22.01 -29.30
C ASP A 363 -5.03 -21.39 -30.42
N GLY A 364 -5.98 -22.20 -30.89
CA GLY A 364 -6.99 -21.83 -31.89
C GLY A 364 -8.02 -20.83 -31.34
N PRO A 365 -9.03 -20.41 -32.14
CA PRO A 365 -9.97 -19.36 -31.77
C PRO A 365 -10.63 -19.62 -30.40
N PRO A 366 -10.87 -18.57 -29.61
CA PRO A 366 -11.21 -18.69 -28.20
C PRO A 366 -12.47 -19.54 -28.01
N LYS A 367 -12.36 -20.64 -27.26
CA LYS A 367 -13.53 -21.37 -26.77
C LYS A 367 -14.24 -20.49 -25.75
N ALA A 368 -15.43 -20.02 -26.10
CA ALA A 368 -16.25 -19.07 -25.35
C ALA A 368 -16.80 -19.57 -23.99
N ASP A 369 -16.29 -20.69 -23.46
CA ASP A 369 -16.81 -21.34 -22.24
C ASP A 369 -15.87 -21.26 -21.02
N GLN A 370 -14.76 -20.52 -21.10
CA GLN A 370 -13.94 -20.21 -19.93
C GLN A 370 -13.98 -18.70 -19.68
N ALA A 371 -14.86 -18.27 -18.79
CA ALA A 371 -15.00 -16.87 -18.36
C ALA A 371 -13.79 -16.36 -17.55
N THR A 372 -12.78 -17.20 -17.31
CA THR A 372 -11.57 -16.85 -16.56
C THR A 372 -10.38 -16.72 -17.52
N PRO A 373 -9.67 -15.56 -17.53
CA PRO A 373 -8.50 -15.38 -18.37
C PRO A 373 -7.42 -16.41 -18.03
N SER A 374 -6.63 -16.83 -19.02
CA SER A 374 -5.53 -17.78 -18.79
C SER A 374 -4.40 -17.13 -17.98
N LEU A 375 -3.51 -17.94 -17.40
CA LEU A 375 -2.34 -17.43 -16.67
C LEU A 375 -1.44 -16.58 -17.58
N ALA A 376 -1.24 -17.01 -18.83
CA ALA A 376 -0.44 -16.28 -19.82
C ALA A 376 -1.07 -14.92 -20.15
N ASP A 377 -2.39 -14.86 -20.29
CA ASP A 377 -3.10 -13.59 -20.56
C ASP A 377 -2.98 -12.63 -19.37
N ARG A 378 -3.11 -13.14 -18.14
CA ARG A 378 -2.89 -12.35 -16.91
C ARG A 378 -1.47 -11.77 -16.83
N VAL A 379 -0.45 -12.55 -17.17
CA VAL A 379 0.95 -12.09 -17.20
C VAL A 379 1.14 -10.96 -18.22
N ARG A 380 0.50 -11.06 -19.40
CA ARG A 380 0.60 -10.00 -20.43
C ARG A 380 -0.08 -8.70 -20.00
N MET A 381 -1.31 -8.79 -19.49
CA MET A 381 -2.05 -7.62 -19.00
C MET A 381 -1.26 -6.86 -17.92
N LEU A 382 -0.63 -7.59 -16.99
CA LEU A 382 0.21 -6.97 -15.96
C LEU A 382 1.46 -6.28 -16.55
N ARG A 383 2.10 -6.86 -17.57
CA ARG A 383 3.26 -6.23 -18.22
C ARG A 383 2.89 -4.98 -19.00
N GLU A 384 1.71 -4.94 -19.61
CA GLU A 384 1.17 -3.73 -20.24
C GLU A 384 0.85 -2.65 -19.18
N GLU A 385 0.35 -3.05 -18.01
CA GLU A 385 0.14 -2.15 -16.87
C GLU A 385 1.47 -1.59 -16.32
N PHE A 386 2.51 -2.42 -16.19
CA PHE A 386 3.84 -1.95 -15.77
C PHE A 386 4.48 -1.02 -16.82
N ALA A 387 4.42 -1.37 -18.10
CA ALA A 387 4.95 -0.54 -19.18
C ALA A 387 4.22 0.82 -19.30
N SER A 388 2.90 0.84 -19.06
CA SER A 388 2.12 2.09 -19.06
C SER A 388 2.39 2.96 -17.83
N ARG A 389 2.69 2.35 -16.67
CA ARG A 389 3.13 3.09 -15.46
C ARG A 389 4.50 3.73 -15.65
N ASP A 390 5.47 3.03 -16.24
CA ASP A 390 6.81 3.57 -16.46
C ASP A 390 6.79 4.74 -17.46
N HIS A 391 5.98 4.65 -18.52
CA HIS A 391 5.78 5.74 -19.48
C HIS A 391 5.03 6.96 -18.91
N ALA A 392 4.35 6.83 -17.78
CA ALA A 392 3.70 7.95 -17.09
C ALA A 392 4.62 8.62 -16.05
N ALA A 393 5.76 8.00 -15.73
CA ALA A 393 6.74 8.50 -14.76
C ALA A 393 7.96 9.20 -15.41
N GLU A 394 8.18 9.01 -16.72
CA GLU A 394 9.10 9.81 -17.56
C GLU A 394 8.42 11.06 -18.13
#